data_AF-A0A1F9EUH6-F1
#
_entry.id   AF-A0A1F9EUH6-F1
#
_cell.length_a   1.000
_cell.length_b   1.000
_cell.length_c   1.000
_cell.angle_alpha   90.00
_cell.angle_beta   90.00
_cell.angle_gamma   90.00
#
_symmetry.space_group_name_H-M   'P 1'
#
loop_
_entity.id
_entity.type
_entity.pdbx_description
1 polymer ?
#
loop_
_entity_poly.entity_id
_entity_poly.type
_entity_poly.pdbx_seq_one_letter_code
_entity_poly.pdbx_strand_id
1 'polypeptide(L)'
;MKKKGKTKQQILFEEKTEPVLNDYSVQDQDKIELKKLKEAIRKIADAAEQRIKKLNAELNFVKEELRQAIEKQKHAVEILRQQEPLLSERVKEISCLYSVISLLGNKKYVSDDEKIHDIVKLIPTGWQYPEDTCVQIILEGKEYKTDNFKEMPWRQTAEILVNGAPKGILAVSYLREKPAKDEGPFYMEERTLIDVIAKFIGEMIEIKLAEKTKIM
;
A
#
# COMPACT_ATOMS: atom_id res chain seq x y z
N MET A 1 -67.25 22.06 92.97
CA MET A 1 -68.45 21.24 93.29
C MET A 1 -68.11 19.78 93.01
N LYS A 2 -68.08 18.90 94.04
CA LYS A 2 -69.02 17.77 94.26
C LYS A 2 -69.41 17.02 92.97
N LYS A 3 -69.42 15.70 92.84
CA LYS A 3 -69.06 14.53 93.68
C LYS A 3 -69.36 13.28 92.81
N LYS A 4 -68.46 12.29 92.83
CA LYS A 4 -68.69 10.87 93.15
C LYS A 4 -69.79 10.03 92.44
N GLY A 5 -69.39 8.81 92.10
CA GLY A 5 -70.16 7.55 92.23
C GLY A 5 -69.45 6.41 91.48
N LYS A 6 -68.62 5.56 92.11
CA LYS A 6 -68.91 4.27 92.80
C LYS A 6 -69.79 3.33 91.94
N THR A 7 -69.42 2.07 91.64
CA THR A 7 -69.34 0.87 92.53
C THR A 7 -68.81 -0.34 91.70
N LYS A 8 -67.75 -1.10 92.07
CA LYS A 8 -67.68 -2.48 92.70
C LYS A 8 -68.68 -3.53 92.11
N GLN A 9 -68.39 -4.79 91.70
CA GLN A 9 -67.53 -5.93 92.10
C GLN A 9 -67.21 -6.83 90.86
N GLN A 10 -66.02 -7.47 90.66
CA GLN A 10 -65.52 -8.81 91.11
C GLN A 10 -66.43 -10.00 90.65
N ILE A 11 -66.01 -11.14 90.01
CA ILE A 11 -64.84 -12.05 90.17
C ILE A 11 -64.66 -12.98 88.91
N LEU A 12 -63.40 -13.15 88.46
CA LEU A 12 -62.63 -14.32 87.95
C LEU A 12 -63.20 -15.37 86.96
N PHE A 13 -62.51 -15.55 85.82
CA PHE A 13 -62.05 -16.86 85.31
C PHE A 13 -60.74 -16.64 84.50
N GLU A 14 -59.74 -17.48 84.78
CA GLU A 14 -58.40 -17.49 84.17
C GLU A 14 -58.42 -18.06 82.75
N GLU A 15 -57.57 -17.54 81.86
CA GLU A 15 -56.94 -18.36 80.83
C GLU A 15 -55.51 -17.87 80.55
N LYS A 16 -54.58 -18.82 80.64
CA LYS A 16 -53.14 -18.68 80.44
C LYS A 16 -52.80 -18.15 79.05
N THR A 17 -51.74 -17.35 78.93
CA THR A 17 -50.70 -17.52 77.90
C THR A 17 -49.47 -16.67 78.24
N GLU A 18 -48.41 -17.40 78.56
CA GLU A 18 -46.96 -17.24 78.32
C GLU A 18 -46.34 -15.98 77.67
N PRO A 19 -45.02 -15.79 77.84
CA PRO A 19 -44.41 -14.50 78.12
C PRO A 19 -44.14 -13.69 76.85
N VAL A 20 -44.42 -12.38 76.88
CA VAL A 20 -43.84 -11.44 75.91
C VAL A 20 -42.40 -11.17 76.31
N LEU A 21 -41.54 -12.15 76.04
CA LEU A 21 -40.08 -12.04 76.13
C LEU A 21 -39.52 -12.48 74.76
N ASN A 22 -39.88 -11.76 73.69
CA ASN A 22 -39.26 -12.04 72.38
C ASN A 22 -39.08 -10.84 71.43
N ASP A 23 -39.44 -9.61 71.82
CA ASP A 23 -39.34 -8.47 70.89
C ASP A 23 -37.93 -7.83 70.84
N TYR A 24 -37.12 -8.02 71.88
CA TYR A 24 -35.75 -7.47 71.93
C TYR A 24 -34.69 -8.38 71.24
N SER A 25 -34.96 -9.68 71.10
CA SER A 25 -34.01 -10.63 70.48
C SER A 25 -34.00 -10.56 68.94
N VAL A 26 -35.15 -10.31 68.32
CA VAL A 26 -35.30 -10.28 66.85
C VAL A 26 -34.65 -9.02 66.25
N GLN A 27 -34.80 -7.87 66.92
CA GLN A 27 -34.19 -6.60 66.49
C GLN A 27 -32.66 -6.59 66.48
N ASP A 28 -32.02 -7.38 67.35
CA ASP A 28 -30.57 -7.52 67.38
C ASP A 28 -30.05 -8.54 66.36
N GLN A 29 -30.84 -9.57 66.06
CA GLN A 29 -30.54 -10.55 65.00
C GLN A 29 -30.60 -9.92 63.60
N ASP A 30 -31.61 -9.09 63.33
CA ASP A 30 -31.75 -8.31 62.09
C ASP A 30 -30.60 -7.31 61.89
N LYS A 31 -30.13 -6.66 62.98
CA LYS A 31 -28.95 -5.78 62.94
C LYS A 31 -27.67 -6.55 62.65
N ILE A 32 -27.51 -7.76 63.19
CA ILE A 32 -26.36 -8.62 62.93
C ILE A 32 -26.35 -9.09 61.47
N GLU A 33 -27.51 -9.50 60.92
CA GLU A 33 -27.64 -9.88 59.52
C GLU A 33 -27.40 -8.70 58.57
N LEU A 34 -27.95 -7.53 58.87
CA LEU A 34 -27.70 -6.31 58.10
C LEU A 34 -26.22 -5.92 58.11
N LYS A 35 -25.52 -6.11 59.23
CA LYS A 35 -24.07 -5.86 59.33
C LYS A 35 -23.28 -6.86 58.49
N LYS A 36 -23.62 -8.15 58.55
CA LYS A 36 -23.00 -9.20 57.70
C LYS A 36 -23.23 -8.94 56.21
N LEU A 37 -24.45 -8.52 55.84
CA LEU A 37 -24.79 -8.18 54.46
C LEU A 37 -23.99 -6.97 53.96
N LYS A 38 -23.90 -5.89 54.74
CA LYS A 38 -23.07 -4.73 54.41
C LYS A 38 -21.60 -5.08 54.24
N GLU A 39 -21.09 -5.97 55.08
CA GLU A 39 -19.70 -6.43 54.99
C GLU A 39 -19.46 -7.32 53.76
N ALA A 40 -20.40 -8.18 53.41
CA ALA A 40 -20.35 -8.98 52.17
C ALA A 40 -20.38 -8.09 50.92
N ILE A 41 -21.26 -7.08 50.88
CA ILE A 41 -21.32 -6.09 49.79
C ILE A 41 -19.99 -5.35 49.66
N ARG A 42 -19.39 -4.93 50.78
CA ARG A 42 -18.08 -4.28 50.79
C ARG A 42 -17.00 -5.17 50.20
N LYS A 43 -16.92 -6.44 50.62
CA LYS A 43 -15.93 -7.39 50.09
C LYS A 43 -16.09 -7.62 48.59
N ILE A 44 -17.33 -7.69 48.09
CA ILE A 44 -17.61 -7.82 46.65
C ILE A 44 -17.20 -6.55 45.90
N ALA A 45 -17.52 -5.37 46.43
CA ALA A 45 -17.15 -4.09 45.84
C ALA A 45 -15.61 -3.94 45.74
N ASP A 46 -14.89 -4.24 46.82
CA ASP A 46 -13.42 -4.18 46.86
C ASP A 46 -12.81 -5.16 45.84
N ALA A 47 -13.34 -6.40 45.73
CA ALA A 47 -12.89 -7.38 44.76
C ALA A 47 -13.16 -6.95 43.30
N ALA A 48 -14.33 -6.36 43.04
CA ALA A 48 -14.69 -5.81 41.74
C ALA A 48 -13.76 -4.65 41.36
N GLU A 49 -13.47 -3.75 42.30
CA GLU A 49 -12.55 -2.62 42.08
C GLU A 49 -11.14 -3.10 41.76
N GLN A 50 -10.63 -4.11 42.48
CA GLN A 50 -9.34 -4.73 42.17
C GLN A 50 -9.32 -5.38 40.78
N ARG A 51 -10.40 -6.08 40.39
CA ARG A 51 -10.50 -6.70 39.06
C ARG A 51 -10.52 -5.65 37.95
N ILE A 52 -11.27 -4.56 38.13
CA ILE A 52 -11.31 -3.42 37.20
C ILE A 52 -9.90 -2.81 37.07
N LYS A 53 -9.22 -2.60 38.19
CA LYS A 53 -7.85 -2.05 38.19
C LYS A 53 -6.88 -2.95 37.41
N LYS A 54 -6.96 -4.26 37.60
CA LYS A 54 -6.13 -5.24 36.86
C LYS A 54 -6.44 -5.23 35.36
N LEU A 55 -7.72 -5.30 34.98
CA LEU A 55 -8.14 -5.27 33.58
C LEU A 55 -7.74 -3.96 32.88
N ASN A 56 -7.83 -2.82 33.57
CA ASN A 56 -7.40 -1.55 33.02
C ASN A 56 -5.88 -1.50 32.78
N ALA A 57 -5.09 -2.10 33.68
CA ALA A 57 -3.65 -2.22 33.49
C ALA A 57 -3.30 -3.12 32.29
N GLU A 58 -3.93 -4.29 32.19
CA GLU A 58 -3.79 -5.20 31.04
C GLU A 58 -4.23 -4.52 29.73
N LEU A 59 -5.35 -3.81 29.74
CA LEU A 59 -5.85 -3.06 28.58
C LEU A 59 -4.87 -1.97 28.13
N ASN A 60 -4.28 -1.23 29.06
CA ASN A 60 -3.31 -0.19 28.74
C ASN A 60 -2.02 -0.78 28.16
N PHE A 61 -1.57 -1.92 28.68
CA PHE A 61 -0.42 -2.64 28.14
C PHE A 61 -0.66 -3.05 26.67
N VAL A 62 -1.79 -3.73 26.40
CA VAL A 62 -2.14 -4.18 25.04
C VAL A 62 -2.34 -2.99 24.09
N LYS A 63 -2.94 -1.88 24.56
CA LYS A 63 -3.09 -0.66 23.76
C LYS A 63 -1.74 -0.09 23.32
N GLU A 64 -0.74 -0.13 24.20
CA GLU A 64 0.59 0.40 23.89
C GLU A 64 1.34 -0.52 22.92
N GLU A 65 1.25 -1.83 23.09
CA GLU A 65 1.78 -2.80 22.11
C GLU A 65 1.14 -2.60 20.73
N LEU A 66 -0.19 -2.43 20.69
CA LEU A 66 -0.91 -2.18 19.44
C LEU A 66 -0.48 -0.86 18.78
N ARG A 67 -0.28 0.21 19.56
CA ARG A 67 0.22 1.49 19.04
C ARG A 67 1.60 1.34 18.40
N GLN A 68 2.51 0.66 19.08
CA GLN A 68 3.85 0.41 18.55
C GLN A 68 3.82 -0.44 17.28
N ALA A 69 2.95 -1.45 17.22
CA ALA A 69 2.76 -2.28 16.03
C ALA A 69 2.22 -1.47 14.85
N ILE A 70 1.22 -0.61 15.07
CA ILE A 70 0.65 0.28 14.05
C ILE A 70 1.72 1.25 13.53
N GLU A 71 2.55 1.81 14.41
CA GLU A 71 3.59 2.75 14.01
C GLU A 71 4.66 2.07 13.14
N LYS A 72 5.11 0.88 13.53
CA LYS A 72 6.01 0.05 12.71
C LYS A 72 5.40 -0.26 11.35
N GLN A 73 4.12 -0.61 11.30
CA GLN A 73 3.42 -0.92 10.04
C GLN A 73 3.32 0.32 9.14
N LYS A 74 2.98 1.49 9.68
CA LYS A 74 2.94 2.75 8.91
C LYS A 74 4.30 3.06 8.30
N HIS A 75 5.37 2.93 9.08
CA HIS A 75 6.72 3.18 8.59
C HIS A 75 7.10 2.22 7.45
N ALA A 76 6.77 0.93 7.58
CA ALA A 76 7.01 -0.04 6.52
C ALA A 76 6.21 0.28 5.24
N VAL A 77 4.94 0.68 5.37
CA VAL A 77 4.11 1.09 4.23
C VAL A 77 4.68 2.32 3.53
N GLU A 78 5.20 3.29 4.30
CA GLU A 78 5.80 4.50 3.73
C GLU A 78 7.05 4.18 2.92
N ILE A 79 7.94 3.31 3.42
CA ILE A 79 9.12 2.86 2.69
C ILE A 79 8.71 2.19 1.36
N LEU A 80 7.70 1.32 1.38
CA LEU A 80 7.23 0.65 0.16
C LEU A 80 6.67 1.65 -0.86
N ARG A 81 5.89 2.64 -0.41
CA ARG A 81 5.35 3.70 -1.28
C ARG A 81 6.44 4.54 -1.93
N GLN A 82 7.56 4.77 -1.25
CA GLN A 82 8.69 5.51 -1.81
C GLN A 82 9.41 4.74 -2.93
N GLN A 83 9.31 3.41 -2.95
CA GLN A 83 9.95 2.56 -3.96
C GLN A 83 9.05 2.27 -5.17
N GLU A 84 7.73 2.33 -5.00
CA GLU A 84 6.74 2.03 -6.05
C GLU A 84 6.99 2.81 -7.36
N PRO A 85 7.29 4.13 -7.37
CA PRO A 85 7.54 4.85 -8.61
C PRO A 85 8.75 4.32 -9.37
N LEU A 86 9.86 4.04 -8.67
CA LEU A 86 11.06 3.50 -9.28
C LEU A 86 10.80 2.13 -9.92
N LEU A 87 10.06 1.26 -9.23
CA LEU A 87 9.68 -0.05 -9.76
C LEU A 87 8.79 0.08 -10.99
N SER A 88 7.84 1.02 -10.98
CA SER A 88 6.97 1.28 -12.13
C SER A 88 7.76 1.73 -13.35
N GLU A 89 8.76 2.61 -13.18
CA GLU A 89 9.64 3.05 -14.27
C GLU A 89 10.47 1.89 -14.83
N ARG A 90 11.02 1.01 -13.97
CA ARG A 90 11.74 -0.19 -14.43
C ARG A 90 10.86 -1.16 -15.19
N VAL A 91 9.63 -1.40 -14.73
CA VAL A 91 8.67 -2.25 -15.44
C VAL A 91 8.36 -1.68 -16.82
N LYS A 92 8.23 -0.35 -16.94
CA LYS A 92 8.00 0.34 -18.21
C LYS A 92 9.17 0.16 -19.18
N GLU A 93 10.40 0.42 -18.74
CA GLU A 93 11.63 0.24 -19.54
C GLU A 93 11.75 -1.21 -20.04
N ILE A 94 11.59 -2.19 -19.14
CA ILE A 94 11.68 -3.62 -19.46
C ILE A 94 10.58 -4.03 -20.43
N SER A 95 9.35 -3.54 -20.24
CA SER A 95 8.23 -3.83 -21.13
C SER A 95 8.48 -3.28 -22.53
N CYS A 96 9.01 -2.06 -22.64
CA CYS A 96 9.41 -1.47 -23.92
C CYS A 96 10.46 -2.33 -24.62
N LEU A 97 11.55 -2.69 -23.92
CA LEU A 97 12.60 -3.56 -24.47
C LEU A 97 12.04 -4.90 -24.94
N TYR A 98 11.21 -5.55 -24.12
CA TYR A 98 10.62 -6.84 -24.46
C TYR A 98 9.74 -6.73 -25.72
N SER A 99 8.92 -5.69 -25.83
CA SER A 99 8.10 -5.46 -27.01
C SER A 99 8.96 -5.23 -28.26
N VAL A 100 10.04 -4.45 -28.16
CA VAL A 100 10.99 -4.24 -29.27
C VAL A 100 11.65 -5.55 -29.70
N ILE A 101 12.22 -6.31 -28.76
CA ILE A 101 12.85 -7.60 -29.03
C ILE A 101 11.85 -8.58 -29.67
N SER A 102 10.61 -8.61 -29.15
CA SER A 102 9.55 -9.45 -29.68
C SER A 102 9.21 -9.10 -31.14
N LEU A 103 9.21 -7.81 -31.51
CA LEU A 103 8.99 -7.42 -32.91
C LEU A 103 10.17 -7.78 -33.81
N LEU A 104 11.40 -7.55 -33.34
CA LEU A 104 12.62 -7.89 -34.08
C LEU A 104 12.68 -9.39 -34.41
N GLY A 105 12.34 -10.26 -33.46
CA GLY A 105 12.32 -11.71 -33.65
C GLY A 105 11.09 -12.26 -34.39
N ASN A 106 10.10 -11.43 -34.72
CA ASN A 106 8.84 -11.90 -35.28
C ASN A 106 8.94 -12.20 -36.78
N LYS A 107 8.95 -13.49 -37.13
CA LYS A 107 9.01 -13.97 -38.52
C LYS A 107 7.71 -13.80 -39.32
N LYS A 108 6.61 -13.33 -38.70
CA LYS A 108 5.32 -13.15 -39.37
C LYS A 108 5.22 -11.86 -40.18
N TYR A 109 6.09 -10.88 -39.92
CA TYR A 109 6.11 -9.64 -40.69
C TYR A 109 6.53 -9.89 -42.13
N VAL A 110 5.88 -9.19 -43.07
CA VAL A 110 6.12 -9.36 -44.51
C VAL A 110 7.43 -8.68 -44.91
N SER A 111 7.80 -7.58 -44.24
CA SER A 111 9.06 -6.89 -44.46
C SER A 111 9.69 -6.36 -43.18
N ASP A 112 11.00 -6.12 -43.19
CA ASP A 112 11.66 -5.44 -42.08
C ASP A 112 11.30 -3.96 -42.00
N ASP A 113 10.85 -3.36 -43.11
CA ASP A 113 10.37 -1.97 -43.12
C ASP A 113 9.14 -1.83 -42.21
N GLU A 114 8.19 -2.77 -42.29
CA GLU A 114 7.02 -2.83 -41.40
C GLU A 114 7.44 -3.03 -39.93
N LYS A 115 8.40 -3.94 -39.67
CA LYS A 115 8.91 -4.17 -38.31
C LYS A 115 9.52 -2.91 -37.71
N ILE A 116 10.40 -2.24 -38.46
CA ILE A 116 11.08 -1.03 -37.98
C ILE A 116 10.06 0.08 -37.74
N HIS A 117 9.05 0.21 -38.61
CA HIS A 117 7.97 1.17 -38.42
C HIS A 117 7.18 0.94 -37.12
N ASP A 118 6.86 -0.31 -36.79
CA ASP A 118 6.19 -0.65 -35.52
C ASP A 118 7.10 -0.47 -34.30
N ILE A 119 8.40 -0.77 -34.43
CA ILE A 119 9.39 -0.50 -33.39
C ILE A 119 9.47 0.99 -33.07
N VAL A 120 9.50 1.85 -34.09
CA VAL A 120 9.52 3.32 -33.93
C VAL A 120 8.31 3.81 -33.12
N LYS A 121 7.13 3.19 -33.31
CA LYS A 121 5.92 3.52 -32.55
C LYS A 121 5.95 3.03 -31.10
N LEU A 122 6.72 1.98 -30.79
CA LEU A 122 6.84 1.41 -29.46
C LEU A 122 7.85 2.13 -28.57
N ILE A 123 8.96 2.62 -29.13
CA ILE A 123 10.04 3.25 -28.38
C ILE A 123 9.56 4.34 -27.40
N PRO A 124 8.62 5.26 -27.75
CA PRO A 124 8.10 6.26 -26.83
C PRO A 124 7.60 5.71 -25.50
N THR A 125 7.04 4.49 -25.49
CA THR A 125 6.50 3.87 -24.26
C THR A 125 7.54 3.63 -23.18
N GLY A 126 8.83 3.54 -23.54
CA GLY A 126 9.93 3.37 -22.60
C GLY A 126 10.45 4.65 -21.95
N TRP A 127 10.06 5.83 -22.46
CA TRP A 127 10.57 7.12 -21.98
C TRP A 127 9.74 7.70 -20.83
N GLN A 128 10.31 8.63 -20.05
CA GLN A 128 9.66 9.32 -18.94
C GLN A 128 8.38 10.04 -19.36
N TYR A 129 8.37 10.62 -20.56
CA TYR A 129 7.24 11.38 -21.10
C TYR A 129 6.79 10.79 -22.45
N PRO A 130 6.12 9.61 -22.48
CA PRO A 130 5.79 8.93 -23.73
C PRO A 130 5.00 9.80 -24.72
N GLU A 131 4.02 10.55 -24.22
CA GLU A 131 3.14 11.42 -25.03
C GLU A 131 3.88 12.59 -25.69
N ASP A 132 4.98 13.04 -25.10
CA ASP A 132 5.82 14.10 -25.65
C ASP A 132 7.04 13.55 -26.38
N THR A 133 7.16 12.22 -26.51
CA THR A 133 8.32 11.57 -27.15
C THR A 133 8.05 11.36 -28.64
N CYS A 134 9.02 11.69 -29.48
CA CYS A 134 9.04 11.34 -30.89
C CYS A 134 10.36 10.66 -31.26
N VAL A 135 10.31 9.80 -32.28
CA VAL A 135 11.43 8.90 -32.62
C VAL A 135 11.69 8.94 -34.12
N GLN A 136 12.96 8.87 -34.48
CA GLN A 136 13.44 8.73 -35.85
C GLN A 136 14.53 7.66 -35.90
N ILE A 137 14.41 6.75 -36.85
CA ILE A 137 15.46 5.82 -37.24
C ILE A 137 15.85 6.14 -38.67
N ILE A 138 17.14 6.40 -38.89
CA ILE A 138 17.74 6.45 -40.22
C ILE A 138 18.58 5.18 -40.37
N LEU A 139 18.29 4.36 -41.37
CA LEU A 139 18.98 3.08 -41.57
C LEU A 139 19.15 2.80 -43.06
N GLU A 140 20.39 2.60 -43.51
CA GLU A 140 20.71 2.31 -44.92
C GLU A 140 20.06 3.29 -45.92
N GLY A 141 19.94 4.57 -45.55
CA GLY A 141 19.33 5.62 -46.37
C GLY A 141 17.79 5.69 -46.32
N LYS A 142 17.13 4.80 -45.58
CA LYS A 142 15.69 4.88 -45.28
C LYS A 142 15.44 5.61 -43.97
N GLU A 143 14.35 6.35 -43.92
CA GLU A 143 13.90 7.06 -42.72
C GLU A 143 12.58 6.47 -42.22
N TYR A 144 12.53 6.17 -40.92
CA TYR A 144 11.35 5.73 -40.19
C TYR A 144 11.12 6.69 -39.03
N LYS A 145 9.90 7.17 -38.84
CA LYS A 145 9.61 8.15 -37.80
C LYS A 145 8.21 7.97 -37.23
N THR A 146 8.02 8.44 -36.00
CA THR A 146 6.69 8.56 -35.41
C THR A 146 5.90 9.65 -36.15
N ASP A 147 4.57 9.54 -36.15
CA ASP A 147 3.70 10.49 -36.86
C ASP A 147 3.83 11.92 -36.31
N ASN A 148 4.16 12.05 -35.01
CA ASN A 148 4.39 13.31 -34.32
C ASN A 148 5.83 13.85 -34.47
N PHE A 149 6.69 13.23 -35.29
CA PHE A 149 8.12 13.57 -35.33
C PHE A 149 8.36 15.02 -35.73
N LYS A 150 9.20 15.68 -34.93
CA LYS A 150 9.71 17.01 -35.17
C LYS A 150 11.16 17.07 -34.73
N GLU A 151 12.00 17.74 -35.50
CA GLU A 151 13.37 17.97 -35.09
C GLU A 151 13.38 18.99 -33.94
N MET A 152 13.91 18.56 -32.79
CA MET A 152 13.91 19.32 -31.55
C MET A 152 15.33 19.36 -30.97
N PRO A 153 15.70 20.44 -30.24
CA PRO A 153 17.01 20.52 -29.59
C PRO A 153 17.16 19.52 -28.43
N TRP A 154 16.04 19.07 -27.86
CA TRP A 154 15.97 18.09 -26.77
C TRP A 154 16.05 16.67 -27.35
N ARG A 155 17.25 16.22 -27.74
CA ARG A 155 17.44 14.99 -28.50
C ARG A 155 18.55 14.11 -27.92
N GLN A 156 18.26 12.81 -27.88
CA GLN A 156 19.20 11.73 -27.69
C GLN A 156 19.40 10.98 -29.01
N THR A 157 20.64 10.61 -29.31
CA THR A 157 20.96 9.75 -30.47
C THR A 157 21.82 8.56 -30.07
N ALA A 158 21.68 7.45 -30.77
CA ALA A 158 22.53 6.27 -30.68
C ALA A 158 22.84 5.75 -32.09
N GLU A 159 24.09 5.36 -32.32
CA GLU A 159 24.51 4.75 -33.58
C GLU A 159 24.01 3.31 -33.69
N ILE A 160 23.51 2.94 -34.86
CA ILE A 160 23.17 1.56 -35.20
C ILE A 160 24.37 0.98 -35.93
N LEU A 161 25.07 0.07 -35.25
CA LEU A 161 26.25 -0.61 -35.78
C LEU A 161 25.86 -1.96 -36.37
N VAL A 162 26.40 -2.29 -37.55
CA VAL A 162 26.25 -3.60 -38.20
C VAL A 162 27.65 -4.10 -38.55
N ASN A 163 28.05 -5.23 -37.99
CA ASN A 163 29.41 -5.78 -38.03
C ASN A 163 30.46 -4.74 -37.59
N GLY A 164 30.13 -3.93 -36.58
CA GLY A 164 30.99 -2.88 -36.04
C GLY A 164 31.09 -1.60 -36.89
N ALA A 165 30.39 -1.52 -38.03
CA ALA A 165 30.36 -0.32 -38.86
C ALA A 165 29.04 0.46 -38.68
N PRO A 166 29.07 1.80 -38.61
CA PRO A 166 27.85 2.59 -38.50
C PRO A 166 27.02 2.49 -39.78
N LYS A 167 25.78 2.02 -39.64
CA LYS A 167 24.80 1.87 -40.75
C LYS A 167 23.53 2.68 -40.56
N GLY A 168 23.35 3.26 -39.38
CA GLY A 168 22.19 4.06 -39.08
C GLY A 168 22.31 4.82 -37.78
N ILE A 169 21.27 5.57 -37.47
CA ILE A 169 21.13 6.35 -36.24
C ILE A 169 19.69 6.16 -35.75
N LEU A 170 19.56 5.82 -34.47
CA LEU A 170 18.31 5.95 -33.72
C LEU A 170 18.34 7.27 -32.96
N ALA A 171 17.24 8.02 -33.02
CA ALA A 171 17.08 9.27 -32.33
C ALA A 171 15.74 9.34 -31.61
N VAL A 172 15.77 9.86 -30.38
CA VAL A 172 14.60 10.12 -29.56
C VAL A 172 14.62 11.58 -29.14
N SER A 173 13.47 12.25 -29.17
CA SER A 173 13.37 13.65 -28.82
C SER A 173 12.09 13.95 -28.05
N TYR A 174 12.14 14.96 -27.17
CA TYR A 174 10.94 15.51 -26.54
C TYR A 174 10.41 16.70 -27.34
N LEU A 175 9.10 16.71 -27.60
CA LEU A 175 8.39 17.74 -28.34
C LEU A 175 8.28 19.08 -27.59
N ARG A 176 8.59 19.07 -26.29
CA ARG A 176 8.55 20.23 -25.39
C ARG A 176 9.76 20.18 -24.49
N GLU A 177 10.17 21.36 -24.01
CA GLU A 177 11.17 21.46 -22.96
C GLU A 177 10.70 20.72 -21.70
N LYS A 178 11.63 20.01 -21.07
CA LYS A 178 11.42 19.26 -19.83
C LYS A 178 12.52 19.63 -18.83
N PRO A 179 12.30 19.42 -17.52
CA PRO A 179 13.32 19.69 -16.52
C PRO A 179 14.61 18.94 -16.81
N ALA A 180 15.75 19.59 -16.60
CA ALA A 180 17.05 18.97 -16.77
C ALA A 180 17.25 17.79 -15.79
N LYS A 181 17.90 16.74 -16.29
CA LYS A 181 18.22 15.47 -15.61
C LYS A 181 19.69 15.12 -15.86
N ASP A 182 19.97 14.01 -16.55
CA ASP A 182 21.33 13.50 -16.72
C ASP A 182 21.93 13.89 -18.09
N GLU A 183 21.14 13.77 -19.17
CA GLU A 183 21.52 14.16 -20.52
C GLU A 183 20.47 15.13 -21.08
N GLY A 184 20.64 16.43 -20.80
CA GLY A 184 19.56 17.39 -21.05
C GLY A 184 18.34 17.00 -20.21
N PRO A 185 17.15 16.79 -20.79
CA PRO A 185 15.97 16.37 -20.04
C PRO A 185 15.83 14.86 -19.80
N PHE A 186 16.78 14.05 -20.27
CA PHE A 186 16.69 12.59 -20.23
C PHE A 186 17.45 11.98 -19.06
N TYR A 187 16.97 10.84 -18.59
CA TYR A 187 17.61 10.03 -17.56
C TYR A 187 18.72 9.14 -18.12
N MET A 188 19.68 8.76 -17.28
CA MET A 188 20.74 7.81 -17.64
C MET A 188 20.18 6.43 -18.05
N GLU A 189 19.04 6.04 -17.47
CA GLU A 189 18.29 4.86 -17.85
C GLU A 189 17.76 4.93 -19.29
N GLU A 190 17.23 6.07 -19.71
CA GLU A 190 16.75 6.30 -21.08
C GLU A 190 17.92 6.27 -22.07
N ARG A 191 19.08 6.79 -21.67
CA ARG A 191 20.34 6.65 -22.43
C ARG A 191 20.71 5.17 -22.62
N THR A 192 20.69 4.40 -21.55
CA THR A 192 20.97 2.97 -21.63
C THR A 192 19.95 2.26 -22.55
N LEU A 193 18.68 2.64 -22.45
CA LEU A 193 17.59 2.08 -23.24
C LEU A 193 17.77 2.31 -24.74
N ILE A 194 18.06 3.54 -25.18
CA ILE A 194 18.28 3.84 -26.61
C ILE A 194 19.49 3.10 -27.17
N ASP A 195 20.58 2.99 -26.39
CA ASP A 195 21.80 2.29 -26.82
C ASP A 195 21.54 0.78 -27.00
N VAL A 196 20.78 0.16 -26.09
CA VAL A 196 20.38 -1.26 -26.19
C VAL A 196 19.47 -1.49 -27.39
N ILE A 197 18.50 -0.61 -27.63
CA ILE A 197 17.59 -0.74 -28.78
C ILE A 197 18.37 -0.59 -30.10
N ALA A 198 19.27 0.39 -30.20
CA ALA A 198 20.11 0.59 -31.39
C ALA A 198 20.98 -0.65 -31.67
N LYS A 199 21.56 -1.25 -30.62
CA LYS A 199 22.31 -2.51 -30.72
C LYS A 199 21.44 -3.65 -31.26
N PHE A 200 20.24 -3.87 -30.72
CA PHE A 200 19.37 -4.95 -31.19
C PHE A 200 18.91 -4.79 -32.65
N ILE A 201 18.68 -3.54 -33.09
CA ILE A 201 18.38 -3.27 -34.51
C ILE A 201 19.59 -3.66 -35.37
N GLY A 202 20.81 -3.32 -34.94
CA GLY A 202 22.05 -3.71 -35.61
C GLY A 202 22.21 -5.22 -35.76
N GLU A 203 22.07 -5.96 -34.65
CA GLU A 203 22.16 -7.43 -34.60
C GLU A 203 21.12 -8.11 -35.50
N MET A 204 19.90 -7.58 -35.58
CA MET A 204 18.86 -8.10 -36.47
C MET A 204 19.28 -8.01 -37.96
N ILE A 205 19.95 -6.92 -38.34
CA ILE A 205 20.46 -6.75 -39.71
C ILE A 205 21.62 -7.71 -39.98
N GLU A 206 22.52 -7.89 -39.01
CA GLU A 206 23.64 -8.85 -39.13
C GLU A 206 23.14 -10.27 -39.39
N ILE A 207 22.13 -10.73 -38.62
CA ILE A 207 21.50 -12.04 -38.79
C ILE A 207 20.95 -12.18 -40.21
N LYS A 208 20.23 -11.17 -40.70
CA LYS A 208 19.67 -11.17 -42.06
C LYS A 208 20.74 -11.21 -43.14
N LEU A 209 21.84 -10.48 -42.98
CA LEU A 209 22.96 -10.50 -43.92
C LEU A 209 23.60 -11.89 -43.96
N ALA A 210 23.80 -12.52 -42.80
CA ALA A 210 24.36 -13.87 -42.70
C ALA A 210 23.45 -14.94 -43.33
N GLU A 211 22.13 -14.82 -43.21
CA GLU A 211 21.17 -15.71 -43.89
C GLU A 211 21.24 -15.58 -45.42
N LYS A 212 21.36 -14.36 -45.96
CA LYS A 212 21.51 -14.15 -47.40
C LYS A 212 22.81 -14.73 -47.95
N THR A 213 23.92 -14.56 -47.24
CA THR A 213 25.22 -15.11 -47.65
C THR A 213 25.26 -16.64 -47.63
N LYS A 214 24.42 -17.31 -46.82
CA LYS A 214 24.29 -18.77 -46.82
C LYS A 214 23.44 -19.32 -47.98
N ILE A 215 22.64 -18.48 -48.62
CA ILE A 215 21.70 -18.87 -49.70
C ILE A 215 22.31 -18.61 -51.10
N MET A 216 23.35 -17.76 -51.19
CA MET A 216 24.18 -17.58 -52.38
C MET A 216 25.32 -18.60 -52.45
#